data_AF-A0A2S9FW13-F1
#
_entry.id   AF-A0A2S9FW13-F1
#
_cell.length_a   1.000
_cell.length_b   1.000
_cell.length_c   1.000
_cell.angle_alpha   90.00
_cell.angle_beta   90.00
_cell.angle_gamma   90.00
#
_symmetry.space_group_name_H-M   'P 1'
#
loop_
_entity.id
_entity.type
_entity.pdbx_description
1 polymer ?
#
loop_
_entity_poly.entity_id
_entity_poly.type
_entity_poly.pdbx_seq_one_letter_code
_entity_poly.pdbx_strand_id
1 'polypeptide(L)' 'MQPLASLIAELPDGTVVTDPDILESYRHDRAADPGAGTPMAVVRPRRTEEVQAVLRWATTHQVAVVPRGMGTGLS' A
#
# COMPACT_ATOMS: atom_id res chain seq x y z
N MET A 1 3.29 -6.78 -11.93
CA MET A 1 1.83 -7.02 -12.05
C MET A 1 1.36 -8.38 -11.54
N GLN A 2 2.18 -9.45 -11.56
CA GLN A 2 1.67 -10.80 -11.21
C GLN A 2 1.36 -11.11 -9.73
N PRO A 3 2.00 -10.52 -8.70
CA PRO A 3 1.68 -10.93 -7.33
C PRO A 3 0.42 -10.24 -6.77
N LEU A 4 0.06 -9.03 -7.24
CA LEU A 4 -1.06 -8.28 -6.66
C LEU A 4 -2.42 -8.96 -6.89
N ALA A 5 -2.55 -9.74 -7.97
CA ALA A 5 -3.80 -10.44 -8.27
C ALA A 5 -4.21 -11.42 -7.16
N SER A 6 -3.24 -12.12 -6.53
CA SER A 6 -3.55 -13.02 -5.42
C SER A 6 -3.94 -12.26 -4.15
N LEU A 7 -3.32 -11.11 -3.88
CA LEU A 7 -3.70 -10.25 -2.77
C LEU A 7 -5.11 -9.67 -2.95
N ILE A 8 -5.44 -9.22 -4.16
CA ILE A 8 -6.76 -8.68 -4.51
C ILE A 8 -7.84 -9.75 -4.29
N ALA A 9 -7.56 -11.00 -4.65
CA ALA A 9 -8.51 -12.10 -4.47
C ALA A 9 -8.72 -12.52 -2.99
N GLU A 10 -7.77 -12.24 -2.10
CA GLU A 10 -7.85 -12.59 -0.67
C GLU A 10 -8.56 -11.50 0.16
N LEU A 11 -8.67 -10.27 -0.37
CA LEU A 11 -9.21 -9.11 0.34
C LEU A 11 -10.58 -8.67 -0.20
N PRO A 12 -11.39 -7.96 0.60
CA PRO A 12 -12.63 -7.36 0.12
C PRO A 12 -12.39 -6.40 -1.06
N ASP A 13 -13.36 -6.33 -1.98
CA ASP A 13 -13.31 -5.46 -3.15
C ASP A 13 -12.96 -4.01 -2.79
N GLY A 14 -12.05 -3.42 -3.56
CA GLY A 14 -11.59 -2.03 -3.38
C GLY A 14 -10.61 -1.81 -2.23
N THR A 15 -10.23 -2.86 -1.48
CA THR A 15 -9.22 -2.75 -0.41
C THR A 15 -7.82 -2.45 -0.98
N VAL A 16 -7.49 -2.99 -2.15
CA VAL A 16 -6.22 -2.74 -2.86
C VAL A 16 -6.47 -1.75 -3.99
N VAL A 17 -5.73 -0.65 -4.00
CA VAL A 17 -5.81 0.40 -5.00
C VAL A 17 -4.54 0.42 -5.83
N THR A 18 -4.68 0.42 -7.16
CA THR A 18 -3.58 0.50 -8.12
C THR A 18 -3.76 1.64 -9.14
N ASP A 19 -4.78 2.48 -8.94
CA ASP A 19 -5.03 3.66 -9.78
C ASP A 19 -3.84 4.63 -9.69
N PRO A 20 -3.15 4.95 -10.80
CA PRO A 20 -1.93 5.75 -10.78
C PRO A 20 -2.13 7.15 -10.18
N ASP A 21 -3.28 7.78 -10.39
CA ASP A 21 -3.56 9.12 -9.85
C ASP A 21 -3.71 9.07 -8.33
N ILE A 22 -4.31 7.99 -7.82
CA ILE A 22 -4.37 7.75 -6.39
C ILE A 22 -2.99 7.42 -5.84
N LEU A 23 -2.21 6.54 -6.48
CA LEU A 23 -0.88 6.17 -6.00
C LEU A 23 0.05 7.38 -5.88
N GLU A 24 -0.03 8.32 -6.82
CA GLU A 24 0.73 9.57 -6.77
C GLU A 24 0.43 10.38 -5.50
N SER A 25 -0.83 10.42 -5.06
CA SER A 25 -1.20 11.12 -3.82
C SER A 25 -0.67 10.45 -2.53
N TYR A 26 -0.29 9.17 -2.59
CA TYR A 26 0.21 8.40 -1.45
C TYR A 26 1.72 8.30 -1.36
N ARG A 27 2.47 8.69 -2.40
CA ARG A 27 3.94 8.61 -2.41
C ARG A 27 4.59 9.60 -1.45
N HIS A 28 3.95 10.75 -1.22
CA HIS A 28 4.49 11.83 -0.39
C HIS A 28 3.77 11.96 0.93
N ASP A 29 4.49 12.32 1.98
CA ASP A 29 3.90 12.97 3.15
C ASP A 29 4.08 14.50 3.05
N ARG A 30 4.16 15.23 4.16
CA ARG A 30 4.34 16.68 4.15
C ARG A 30 5.79 17.13 3.96
N ALA A 31 6.77 16.24 4.07
CA ALA A 31 8.15 16.56 3.73
C ALA A 31 8.32 16.81 2.22
N ALA A 32 7.44 16.22 1.40
CA ALA A 32 7.43 16.36 -0.06
C ALA A 32 8.80 16.07 -0.71
N ASP A 33 9.48 15.02 -0.25
CA ASP A 33 10.79 14.60 -0.77
C ASP A 33 10.70 14.35 -2.28
N PRO A 34 11.44 15.09 -3.12
CA PRO A 34 11.41 14.90 -4.57
C PRO A 34 11.86 13.49 -5.00
N GLY A 35 12.65 12.80 -4.17
CA GLY A 35 13.13 11.44 -4.39
C GLY A 35 12.14 10.34 -3.99
N ALA A 36 10.96 10.67 -3.43
CA ALA A 36 10.00 9.66 -2.99
C ALA A 36 9.50 8.80 -4.17
N GLY A 37 9.70 7.48 -4.06
CA GLY A 37 9.26 6.50 -5.05
C GLY A 37 7.75 6.28 -5.04
N THR A 38 7.21 5.80 -6.17
CA THR A 38 5.77 5.50 -6.31
C THR A 38 5.49 4.08 -5.81
N PRO A 39 4.52 3.87 -4.89
CA PRO A 39 4.15 2.54 -4.44
C PRO A 39 3.51 1.71 -5.56
N MET A 40 3.67 0.39 -5.54
CA MET A 40 2.99 -0.49 -6.51
C MET A 40 1.48 -0.61 -6.29
N ALA A 41 1.04 -0.39 -5.05
CA ALA A 41 -0.35 -0.43 -4.62
C ALA A 41 -0.49 0.30 -3.27
N VAL A 42 -1.69 0.78 -2.97
CA VAL A 42 -2.10 1.23 -1.64
C VAL A 42 -3.14 0.26 -1.11
N VAL A 43 -2.96 -0.24 0.11
CA VAL A 43 -3.97 -1.09 0.76
C VAL A 43 -4.65 -0.31 1.88
N ARG A 44 -5.98 -0.35 1.92
CA ARG A 44 -6.81 0.38 2.89
C ARG A 44 -7.64 -0.59 3.74
N PRO A 45 -6.99 -1.40 4.58
CA PRO A 45 -7.68 -2.40 5.39
C PRO A 45 -8.62 -1.72 6.41
N ARG A 46 -9.77 -2.35 6.67
CA ARG A 46 -10.76 -1.91 7.66
C ARG A 46 -10.74 -2.74 8.94
N ARG A 47 -10.05 -3.89 8.93
CA ARG A 47 -9.94 -4.80 10.07
C ARG A 47 -8.52 -5.34 10.21
N THR A 48 -8.18 -5.79 11.41
CA THR A 48 -6.84 -6.32 11.70
C THR A 48 -6.53 -7.58 10.90
N GLU A 49 -7.53 -8.41 10.60
CA GLU A 49 -7.37 -9.64 9.82
C GLU A 49 -6.90 -9.35 8.39
N GLU A 50 -7.38 -8.25 7.80
CA GLU A 50 -6.97 -7.77 6.48
C GLU A 50 -5.51 -7.27 6.51
N VAL A 51 -5.11 -6.54 7.57
CA VAL A 51 -3.69 -6.16 7.78
C VAL A 51 -2.82 -7.41 7.85
N GLN A 52 -3.24 -8.42 8.60
CA GLN A 52 -2.48 -9.67 8.71
C GLN A 52 -2.35 -10.39 7.37
N ALA A 53 -3.42 -10.46 6.58
CA ALA A 53 -3.38 -11.04 5.23
C ALA A 53 -2.35 -10.31 4.34
N VAL A 54 -2.38 -8.97 4.34
CA VAL A 54 -1.41 -8.14 3.60
C VAL A 54 0.02 -8.42 4.04
N LEU A 55 0.30 -8.45 5.35
CA LEU A 55 1.66 -8.65 5.86
C LEU A 55 2.18 -10.08 5.59
N ARG A 56 1.32 -11.10 5.68
CA ARG A 56 1.66 -12.48 5.30
C ARG A 56 1.99 -12.56 3.81
N TRP A 57 1.10 -12.04 2.96
CA TRP A 57 1.31 -12.00 1.51
C TRP A 57 2.60 -11.25 1.16
N ALA A 58 2.84 -10.09 1.76
CA ALA A 58 4.02 -9.28 1.49
C ALA A 58 5.31 -9.99 1.90
N THR A 59 5.30 -10.68 3.05
CA THR A 59 6.41 -11.51 3.50
C THR A 59 6.69 -12.64 2.50
N THR A 60 5.67 -13.39 2.10
CA THR A 60 5.81 -14.49 1.13
C THR A 60 6.37 -14.03 -0.21
N HIS A 61 5.96 -12.86 -0.70
CA HIS A 61 6.36 -12.32 -2.00
C HIS A 61 7.55 -11.36 -1.92
N GLN A 62 8.15 -11.16 -0.74
CA GLN A 62 9.26 -10.24 -0.49
C GLN A 62 8.96 -8.80 -0.96
N VAL A 63 7.74 -8.33 -0.71
CA VAL A 63 7.29 -6.98 -1.05
C VAL A 63 7.45 -6.07 0.17
N ALA A 64 8.13 -4.94 0.00
CA ALA A 64 8.26 -3.94 1.06
C ALA A 64 6.90 -3.33 1.41
N VAL A 65 6.66 -3.12 2.70
CA VAL A 65 5.45 -2.48 3.22
C VAL A 65 5.84 -1.19 3.93
N VAL A 66 5.21 -0.08 3.55
CA VAL A 66 5.38 1.23 4.19
C VAL A 66 4.10 1.56 4.96
N PRO A 67 4.08 1.44 6.29
CA PRO A 67 2.94 1.86 7.10
C PRO A 67 2.72 3.36 6.97
N ARG A 68 1.47 3.77 6.79
CA ARG A 68 1.10 5.18 6.65
C ARG A 68 -0.12 5.49 7.50
N GLY A 69 0.00 6.49 8.37
CA GLY A 69 -1.14 7.11 9.06
C GLY A 69 -1.78 8.19 8.18
N MET A 70 -1.77 9.44 8.65
CA MET A 70 -2.32 10.58 7.90
C MET A 70 -1.36 11.14 6.84
N GLY A 71 -0.08 10.75 6.86
CA GLY A 71 0.91 11.25 5.89
C GLY A 71 1.32 12.71 6.12
N THR A 72 1.50 13.10 7.38
CA THR A 72 1.88 14.46 7.77
C THR A 72 3.28 14.53 8.38
N GLY A 73 4.13 13.53 8.11
CA GLY A 73 5.54 13.52 8.53
C GLY A 73 6.33 14.65 7.87
N LEU A 74 7.46 15.03 8.50
CA LEU A 74 8.31 16.17 8.12
C LEU A 74 9.81 15.86 8.21
N SER A 75 10.19 14.63 8.57
CA SER A 75 11.55 14.23 8.94
C SER A 75 12.25 13.43 7.87
#